data_AF-A0A355EYA4-F1
#
_entry.id   AF-A0A355EYA4-F1
#
_cell.length_a   1.000
_cell.length_b   1.000
_cell.length_c   1.000
_cell.angle_alpha   90.00
_cell.angle_beta   90.00
_cell.angle_gamma   90.00
#
_symmetry.space_group_name_H-M   'P 1'
#
loop_
_entity.id
_entity.type
_entity.pdbx_description
1 polymer ?
#
loop_
_entity_poly.entity_id
_entity_poly.type
_entity_poly.pdbx_seq_one_letter_code
_entity_poly.pdbx_strand_id
1 'polypeptide(L)'
;MRVAESPAHFTSLIEAARALGLRLGWLDLAPPPTIPGDLETAAALGTLRAVAAGGGRAVAVKPLKGDPVLKDLLREHFRGCALVLLRGESSAPRLTADGDGWTVHVEDAVHRFTTTTLAEALRTPRPPWAPPPIPRPPRPPKKVKKTKQEKKRDRVERRRKKPEGSAEPGQPRRRTR
;
A
#
# COMPACT_ATOMS: atom_id res chain seq x y z
N MET A 1 -11.98 4.96 -0.27
CA MET A 1 -13.38 4.72 0.11
C MET A 1 -14.12 4.22 -1.11
N ARG A 2 -15.03 3.26 -0.94
CA ARG A 2 -15.90 2.78 -1.99
C ARG A 2 -17.08 3.75 -2.19
N VAL A 3 -17.43 4.02 -3.43
CA VAL A 3 -18.55 4.88 -3.85
C VAL A 3 -19.33 4.19 -4.97
N ALA A 4 -20.61 4.53 -5.12
CA ALA A 4 -21.46 4.01 -6.20
C ALA A 4 -21.71 5.06 -7.30
N GLU A 5 -21.67 6.33 -6.92
CA GLU A 5 -22.03 7.47 -7.73
C GLU A 5 -20.91 7.88 -8.70
N SER A 6 -21.22 8.76 -9.65
CA SER A 6 -20.25 9.31 -10.60
C SER A 6 -19.39 10.43 -9.98
N PRO A 7 -18.22 10.79 -10.56
CA PRO A 7 -17.37 11.86 -10.03
C PRO A 7 -18.11 13.18 -9.80
N ALA A 8 -19.10 13.49 -10.64
CA ALA A 8 -19.89 14.72 -10.55
C ALA A 8 -20.64 14.86 -9.22
N HIS A 9 -21.08 13.75 -8.60
CA HIS A 9 -21.75 13.79 -7.29
C HIS A 9 -20.83 14.27 -6.16
N PHE A 10 -19.51 14.17 -6.34
CA PHE A 10 -18.53 14.53 -5.33
C PHE A 10 -17.94 15.93 -5.55
N THR A 11 -18.52 16.75 -6.42
CA THR A 11 -18.00 18.08 -6.78
C THR A 11 -17.75 18.95 -5.55
N SER A 12 -18.73 19.06 -4.65
CA SER A 12 -18.62 19.87 -3.42
C SER A 12 -17.49 19.40 -2.51
N LEU A 13 -17.33 18.09 -2.33
CA LEU A 13 -16.23 17.50 -1.56
C LEU A 13 -14.87 17.72 -2.25
N ILE A 14 -14.82 17.62 -3.57
CA ILE A 14 -13.60 17.84 -4.35
C ILE A 14 -13.15 19.30 -4.25
N GLU A 15 -14.08 20.25 -4.33
CA GLU A 15 -13.80 21.66 -4.18
C GLU A 15 -13.35 22.01 -2.76
N ALA A 16 -14.04 21.49 -1.73
CA ALA A 16 -13.65 21.69 -0.34
C ALA A 16 -12.25 21.12 -0.05
N ALA A 17 -11.96 19.90 -0.52
CA ALA A 17 -10.63 19.30 -0.37
C ALA A 17 -9.55 20.11 -1.12
N ARG A 18 -9.85 20.57 -2.34
CA ARG A 18 -8.93 21.40 -3.13
C ARG A 18 -8.62 22.73 -2.45
N ALA A 19 -9.62 23.39 -1.85
CA ALA A 19 -9.45 24.63 -1.09
C ALA A 19 -8.50 24.43 0.11
N LEU A 20 -8.44 23.22 0.65
CA LEU A 20 -7.50 22.83 1.72
C LEU A 20 -6.14 22.32 1.21
N GLY A 21 -5.88 22.38 -0.10
CA GLY A 21 -4.65 21.87 -0.72
C GLY A 21 -4.55 20.34 -0.74
N LEU A 22 -5.66 19.63 -0.53
CA LEU A 22 -5.72 18.18 -0.53
C LEU A 22 -5.95 17.64 -1.95
N ARG A 23 -5.30 16.52 -2.25
CA ARG A 23 -5.47 15.82 -3.53
C ARG A 23 -6.41 14.65 -3.33
N LEU A 24 -7.46 14.58 -4.13
CA LEU A 24 -8.34 13.42 -4.19
C LEU A 24 -8.01 12.58 -5.42
N GLY A 25 -8.02 11.26 -5.25
CA GLY A 25 -7.91 10.30 -6.33
C GLY A 25 -9.26 9.74 -6.72
N TRP A 26 -9.42 9.40 -7.99
CA TRP A 26 -10.53 8.60 -8.50
C TRP A 26 -9.99 7.30 -9.08
N LEU A 27 -10.50 6.16 -8.64
CA LEU A 27 -10.14 4.84 -9.12
C LEU A 27 -11.39 4.08 -9.54
N ASP A 28 -11.46 3.68 -10.80
CA ASP A 28 -12.46 2.75 -11.28
C ASP A 28 -11.82 1.39 -11.49
N LEU A 29 -12.42 0.33 -10.95
CA LEU A 29 -11.96 -1.04 -11.18
C LEU A 29 -12.60 -1.68 -12.42
N ALA A 30 -13.57 -1.02 -13.06
CA ALA A 30 -14.08 -1.44 -14.35
C ALA A 30 -13.05 -1.18 -15.47
N PRO A 31 -13.06 -1.97 -16.56
CA PRO A 31 -12.26 -1.68 -17.75
C PRO A 31 -12.53 -0.25 -18.26
N PRO A 32 -11.50 0.47 -18.73
CA PRO A 32 -11.70 1.80 -19.29
C PRO A 32 -12.62 1.71 -20.53
N PRO A 33 -13.63 2.60 -20.65
CA PRO A 33 -14.59 2.52 -21.75
C PRO A 33 -13.98 2.88 -23.11
N THR A 34 -12.90 3.67 -23.12
CA THR A 34 -12.19 4.09 -24.34
C THR A 34 -10.73 4.40 -24.01
N ILE A 35 -9.83 3.94 -24.88
CA ILE A 35 -8.41 4.29 -24.86
C ILE A 35 -8.10 4.95 -26.22
N PRO A 36 -7.39 6.08 -26.28
CA PRO A 36 -6.97 6.66 -27.56
C PRO A 36 -6.18 5.66 -28.41
N GLY A 37 -6.51 5.54 -29.70
CA GLY A 37 -6.03 4.45 -30.56
C GLY A 37 -4.51 4.25 -30.61
N ASP A 38 -3.73 5.33 -30.66
CA ASP A 38 -2.26 5.23 -30.65
C ASP A 38 -1.73 4.68 -29.31
N LEU A 39 -2.37 5.04 -28.19
CA LEU A 39 -2.00 4.54 -26.87
C LEU A 39 -2.41 3.07 -26.69
N GLU A 40 -3.57 2.69 -27.21
CA GLU A 40 -4.02 1.30 -27.22
C GLU A 40 -3.09 0.43 -28.08
N THR A 41 -2.75 0.89 -29.28
CA THR A 41 -1.81 0.21 -30.17
C THR A 41 -0.45 0.03 -29.51
N ALA A 42 0.10 1.09 -28.92
CA ALA A 42 1.37 1.01 -28.20
C ALA A 42 1.30 0.01 -27.04
N ALA A 43 0.21 -0.02 -26.26
CA ALA A 43 0.03 -0.99 -25.19
C ALA A 43 -0.06 -2.43 -25.71
N ALA A 44 -0.78 -2.65 -26.83
CA ALA A 44 -0.92 -3.96 -27.49
C ALA A 44 0.41 -4.49 -28.04
N LEU A 45 1.29 -3.60 -28.51
CA LEU A 45 2.66 -3.93 -28.91
C LEU A 45 3.60 -4.26 -27.73
N GLY A 46 3.10 -4.19 -26.49
CA GLY A 46 3.88 -4.50 -25.29
C GLY A 46 4.79 -3.37 -24.83
N THR A 47 4.54 -2.13 -25.24
CA THR A 47 5.27 -0.99 -24.67
C THR A 47 5.02 -0.93 -23.16
N LEU A 48 6.08 -0.71 -22.39
CA LEU A 48 5.98 -0.65 -20.92
C LEU A 48 5.06 0.48 -20.44
N ARG A 49 4.98 1.57 -21.21
CA ARG A 49 4.12 2.72 -20.93
C ARG A 49 3.96 3.57 -22.19
N ALA A 50 2.72 3.92 -22.52
CA ALA A 50 2.40 4.89 -23.57
C ALA A 50 1.78 6.14 -22.91
N VAL A 51 2.19 7.34 -23.33
CA VAL A 51 1.74 8.60 -22.74
C VAL A 51 1.45 9.63 -23.82
N ALA A 52 0.26 10.23 -23.77
CA ALA A 52 -0.08 11.45 -24.50
C ALA A 52 -0.21 12.61 -23.50
N ALA A 53 0.40 13.76 -23.78
CA ALA A 53 0.37 14.92 -22.90
C ALA A 53 0.19 16.23 -23.68
N GLY A 54 -0.59 17.16 -23.12
CA GLY A 54 -0.90 18.46 -23.73
C GLY A 54 -2.12 19.11 -23.08
N GLY A 55 -2.26 20.44 -23.19
CA GLY A 55 -3.42 21.17 -22.67
C GLY A 55 -3.65 21.02 -21.16
N GLY A 56 -2.58 20.93 -20.37
CA GLY A 56 -2.65 20.78 -18.92
C GLY A 56 -3.05 19.38 -18.41
N ARG A 57 -3.07 18.38 -19.29
CA ARG A 57 -3.43 16.99 -18.95
C ARG A 57 -2.48 15.97 -19.57
N ALA A 58 -2.48 14.78 -19.00
CA ALA A 58 -1.82 13.61 -19.57
C ALA A 58 -2.72 12.39 -19.47
N VAL A 59 -2.68 11.55 -20.49
CA VAL A 59 -3.29 10.21 -20.51
C VAL A 59 -2.15 9.21 -20.62
N ALA A 60 -2.10 8.24 -19.71
CA ALA A 60 -1.10 7.21 -19.70
C ALA A 60 -1.76 5.84 -19.71
N VAL A 61 -1.27 4.95 -20.56
CA VAL A 61 -1.67 3.55 -20.62
C VAL A 61 -0.46 2.70 -20.23
N LYS A 62 -0.70 1.68 -19.41
CA LYS A 62 0.29 0.72 -18.96
C LYS A 62 -0.31 -0.67 -19.06
N PRO A 63 0.35 -1.64 -19.72
CA PRO A 63 -0.10 -3.01 -19.68
C PRO A 63 -0.02 -3.53 -18.24
N LEU A 64 -1.11 -4.15 -17.78
CA LEU A 64 -1.14 -4.84 -16.49
C LEU A 64 -0.71 -6.29 -16.69
N LYS A 65 0.12 -6.79 -15.77
CA LYS A 65 0.47 -8.21 -15.70
C LYS A 65 -0.40 -8.87 -14.64
N GLY A 66 -1.40 -9.64 -15.09
CA GLY A 66 -2.38 -10.27 -14.21
C GLY A 66 -3.42 -9.29 -13.68
N ASP A 67 -4.12 -9.70 -12.62
CA ASP A 67 -5.27 -8.97 -12.09
C ASP A 67 -4.86 -7.68 -11.33
N PRO A 68 -5.71 -6.64 -11.37
CA PRO A 68 -5.46 -5.40 -10.65
C PRO A 68 -5.50 -5.62 -9.13
N VAL A 69 -4.34 -5.45 -8.47
CA VAL A 69 -4.24 -5.48 -7.01
C VAL A 69 -4.42 -4.07 -6.44
N LEU A 70 -5.50 -3.82 -5.70
CA LEU A 70 -5.86 -2.50 -5.17
C LEU A 70 -4.71 -1.81 -4.43
N LYS A 71 -3.99 -2.54 -3.56
CA LYS A 71 -2.86 -2.00 -2.80
C LYS A 71 -1.74 -1.48 -3.71
N ASP A 72 -1.47 -2.17 -4.81
CA ASP A 72 -0.42 -1.79 -5.74
C ASP A 72 -0.84 -0.58 -6.58
N LEU A 73 -2.11 -0.54 -7.03
CA LEU A 73 -2.68 0.62 -7.72
C LEU A 73 -2.60 1.89 -6.87
N LEU A 74 -2.99 1.81 -5.59
CA LEU A 74 -2.93 2.93 -4.66
C LEU A 74 -1.49 3.42 -4.45
N ARG A 75 -0.54 2.48 -4.30
CA ARG A 75 0.87 2.79 -4.10
C ARG A 75 1.51 3.44 -5.33
N GLU A 76 1.17 2.95 -6.52
CA GLU A 76 1.78 3.40 -7.78
C GLU A 76 1.18 4.71 -8.28
N HIS A 77 -0.15 4.86 -8.25
CA HIS A 77 -0.83 5.95 -8.96
C HIS A 77 -1.39 7.06 -8.06
N PHE A 78 -1.63 6.77 -6.78
CA PHE A 78 -2.34 7.68 -5.88
C PHE A 78 -1.47 8.16 -4.71
N ARG A 79 -0.15 8.10 -4.87
CA ARG A 79 0.77 8.63 -3.86
C ARG A 79 0.56 10.13 -3.67
N GLY A 80 0.29 10.53 -2.42
CA GLY A 80 0.03 11.92 -2.06
C GLY A 80 -1.44 12.34 -2.15
N CYS A 81 -2.34 11.44 -2.54
CA CYS A 81 -3.77 11.66 -2.35
C CYS A 81 -4.14 11.53 -0.86
N ALA A 82 -4.94 12.45 -0.35
CA ALA A 82 -5.51 12.39 1.00
C ALA A 82 -6.64 11.35 1.09
N LEU A 83 -7.36 11.16 -0.01
CA LEU A 83 -8.40 10.14 -0.16
C LEU A 83 -8.46 9.68 -1.62
N VAL A 84 -8.75 8.41 -1.83
CA VAL A 84 -9.09 7.84 -3.14
C VAL A 84 -10.54 7.36 -3.08
N LEU A 85 -11.37 7.90 -3.97
CA LEU A 85 -12.73 7.43 -4.23
C LEU A 85 -12.65 6.28 -5.23
N LEU A 86 -13.16 5.13 -4.84
CA LEU A 86 -13.07 3.88 -5.59
C LEU A 86 -14.46 3.43 -6.02
N ARG A 87 -14.65 3.20 -7.30
CA ARG A 87 -15.85 2.56 -7.85
C ARG A 87 -15.53 1.11 -8.21
N GLY A 88 -16.36 0.19 -7.74
CA GLY A 88 -16.17 -1.26 -7.86
C GLY A 88 -16.07 -1.98 -6.51
N GLU A 89 -15.96 -3.30 -6.55
CA GLU A 89 -15.95 -4.14 -5.36
C GLU A 89 -14.62 -4.02 -4.60
N SER A 90 -14.70 -3.76 -3.30
CA SER A 90 -13.55 -3.75 -2.38
C SER A 90 -14.01 -3.81 -0.92
N SER A 91 -13.11 -4.20 -0.03
CA SER A 91 -13.31 -4.17 1.42
C SER A 91 -13.09 -2.78 2.05
N ALA A 92 -12.97 -1.72 1.24
CA ALA A 92 -12.74 -0.37 1.76
C ALA A 92 -14.02 0.23 2.38
N PRO A 93 -13.89 1.15 3.36
CA PRO A 93 -15.02 1.94 3.87
C PRO A 93 -15.88 2.53 2.76
N ARG A 94 -17.21 2.49 2.93
CA ARG A 94 -18.17 3.03 1.96
C ARG A 94 -18.47 4.48 2.29
N LEU A 95 -18.45 5.35 1.30
CA LEU A 95 -18.90 6.74 1.40
C LEU A 95 -20.22 6.86 0.63
N THR A 96 -21.25 7.42 1.27
CA THR A 96 -22.54 7.71 0.65
C THR A 96 -22.93 9.15 0.92
N ALA A 97 -23.61 9.80 -0.02
CA ALA A 97 -24.28 11.06 0.25
C ALA A 97 -25.44 10.84 1.24
N ASP A 98 -25.66 11.81 2.13
CA ASP A 98 -26.75 11.82 3.12
C ASP A 98 -27.30 13.25 3.22
N GLY A 99 -28.31 13.56 2.40
CA GLY A 99 -28.80 14.93 2.23
C GLY A 99 -27.68 15.88 1.77
N ASP A 100 -27.44 16.93 2.56
CA ASP A 100 -26.35 17.90 2.34
C ASP A 100 -24.99 17.45 2.91
N GLY A 101 -24.94 16.24 3.44
CA GLY A 101 -23.79 15.67 4.13
C GLY A 101 -23.29 14.37 3.53
N TRP A 102 -22.40 13.74 4.27
CA TRP A 102 -21.70 12.53 3.90
C TRP A 102 -21.74 11.53 5.05
N THR A 103 -21.93 10.27 4.69
CA THR A 103 -21.90 9.17 5.64
C THR A 103 -20.81 8.20 5.25
N VAL A 104 -19.89 7.94 6.18
CA VAL A 104 -18.83 6.94 6.06
C VAL A 104 -19.23 5.71 6.86
N HIS A 105 -19.38 4.58 6.17
CA HIS A 105 -19.66 3.28 6.74
C HIS A 105 -18.37 2.48 6.84
N VAL A 106 -18.03 2.03 8.05
CA VAL A 106 -16.87 1.18 8.35
C VAL A 106 -17.34 0.01 9.17
N GLU A 107 -17.37 -1.19 8.57
CA GLU A 107 -17.90 -2.39 9.25
C GLU A 107 -19.30 -2.08 9.82
N ASP A 108 -19.47 -2.11 11.14
CA ASP A 108 -20.73 -1.81 11.84
C ASP A 108 -20.85 -0.35 12.33
N ALA A 109 -19.86 0.50 12.05
CA ALA A 109 -19.83 1.90 12.46
C ALA A 109 -20.27 2.86 11.34
N VAL A 110 -21.03 3.88 11.73
CA VAL A 110 -21.54 4.92 10.84
C VAL A 110 -21.09 6.29 11.34
N HIS A 111 -20.39 7.03 10.50
CA HIS A 111 -19.90 8.38 10.81
C HIS A 111 -20.52 9.39 9.85
N ARG A 112 -21.17 10.43 10.40
CA ARG A 112 -21.78 11.51 9.61
C ARG A 112 -20.91 12.75 9.61
N PHE A 113 -20.84 13.40 8.46
CA PHE A 113 -20.06 14.60 8.24
C PHE A 113 -20.83 15.59 7.38
N THR A 114 -20.59 16.88 7.61
CA THR A 114 -20.80 17.90 6.58
C THR A 114 -19.65 17.84 5.56
N THR A 115 -19.81 18.46 4.39
CA THR A 115 -18.72 18.53 3.39
C THR A 115 -17.43 19.13 3.95
N THR A 116 -17.54 20.22 4.72
CA THR A 116 -16.38 20.88 5.34
C THR A 116 -15.71 20.00 6.37
N THR A 117 -16.49 19.41 7.28
CA THR A 117 -15.92 18.56 8.36
C THR A 117 -15.30 17.28 7.81
N LEU A 118 -15.86 16.70 6.74
CA LEU A 118 -15.23 15.58 6.06
C LEU A 118 -13.89 15.98 5.45
N ALA A 119 -13.85 17.10 4.72
CA ALA A 119 -12.62 17.60 4.09
C ALA A 119 -11.53 17.93 5.14
N GLU A 120 -11.91 18.50 6.29
CA GLU A 120 -10.99 18.74 7.40
C GLU A 120 -10.46 17.44 8.02
N ALA A 121 -11.33 16.44 8.20
CA ALA A 121 -10.93 15.14 8.73
C ALA A 121 -9.84 14.48 7.86
N LEU A 122 -9.86 14.70 6.54
CA LEU A 122 -8.85 14.19 5.60
C LEU A 122 -7.46 14.80 5.78
N ARG A 123 -7.32 15.93 6.48
CA ARG A 123 -6.00 16.51 6.82
C ARG A 123 -5.26 15.68 7.85
N THR A 124 -5.99 14.92 8.66
CA THR A 124 -5.40 14.09 9.71
C THR A 124 -4.82 12.81 9.11
N PRO A 125 -3.59 12.39 9.50
CA PRO A 125 -3.01 11.13 9.02
C PRO A 125 -3.87 9.90 9.37
N ARG A 126 -4.73 10.05 10.38
CA ARG A 126 -5.67 9.05 10.85
C ARG A 126 -7.04 9.71 11.00
N PRO A 127 -7.89 9.60 9.97
CA PRO A 127 -9.24 10.12 10.08
C PRO A 127 -10.03 9.37 11.17
N PRO A 128 -11.11 9.96 11.68
CA PRO A 128 -11.86 9.44 12.83
C PRO A 128 -12.49 8.06 12.59
N TRP A 129 -12.67 7.66 11.33
CA TRP A 129 -13.18 6.35 10.93
C TRP A 129 -12.08 5.30 10.69
N ALA A 130 -10.80 5.64 10.89
CA ALA A 130 -9.71 4.68 10.75
C ALA A 130 -9.67 3.72 11.96
N PRO A 131 -9.38 2.42 11.77
CA PRO A 131 -9.27 1.49 12.87
C PRO A 131 -8.15 1.90 13.84
N PRO A 132 -8.28 1.58 15.14
CA PRO A 132 -7.27 1.91 16.13
C PRO A 132 -5.92 1.26 15.77
N PRO A 133 -4.78 1.86 16.19
CA PRO A 133 -3.49 1.24 15.99
C PRO A 133 -3.47 -0.14 16.65
N ILE A 134 -3.03 -1.16 15.91
CA ILE A 134 -2.63 -2.42 16.54
C ILE A 134 -1.52 -2.08 17.55
N PRO A 135 -1.65 -2.49 18.84
CA PRO A 135 -0.63 -2.24 19.83
C PRO A 135 0.71 -2.80 19.35
N ARG A 136 1.79 -2.02 19.49
CA ARG A 136 3.13 -2.49 19.09
C ARG A 136 3.48 -3.70 19.97
N PRO A 137 3.99 -4.81 19.40
CA PRO A 137 4.50 -5.90 20.22
C PRO A 137 5.59 -5.37 21.16
N PRO A 138 5.70 -5.90 22.39
CA PRO A 138 6.72 -5.48 23.34
C PRO A 138 8.10 -5.61 22.70
N ARG A 139 8.92 -4.56 22.83
CA ARG A 139 10.29 -4.60 22.30
C ARG A 139 11.01 -5.78 22.96
N PRO A 140 11.68 -6.66 22.19
CA PRO A 140 12.49 -7.70 22.80
C PRO A 140 13.53 -7.05 23.72
N PRO A 141 13.84 -7.66 24.88
CA PRO A 141 14.82 -7.12 25.79
C PRO A 141 16.13 -6.89 25.04
N LYS A 142 16.73 -5.70 25.21
CA LYS A 142 18.03 -5.38 24.62
C LYS A 142 19.01 -6.48 25.04
N LYS A 143 19.54 -7.25 24.08
CA LYS A 143 20.60 -8.24 24.36
C LYS A 143 21.75 -7.49 25.03
N VAL A 144 21.98 -7.76 26.31
CA VAL A 144 23.14 -7.25 27.03
C VAL A 144 24.36 -7.69 26.25
N LYS A 145 25.15 -6.71 25.79
CA LYS A 145 26.36 -6.96 25.00
C LYS A 145 27.34 -7.65 25.95
N LYS A 146 27.44 -8.98 25.88
CA LYS A 146 28.43 -9.76 26.66
C LYS A 146 29.78 -9.08 26.56
N THR A 147 30.38 -8.80 27.70
CA THR A 147 31.68 -8.12 27.74
C THR A 147 32.74 -8.99 27.06
N LYS A 148 33.83 -8.37 26.59
CA LYS A 148 34.93 -9.09 25.91
C LYS A 148 35.50 -10.24 26.77
N GLN A 149 35.49 -10.08 28.10
CA GLN A 149 35.90 -11.12 29.05
C GLN A 149 34.91 -12.29 29.12
N GLU A 150 33.61 -12.02 29.09
CA GLU A 150 32.56 -13.05 29.15
C GLU A 150 32.54 -13.90 27.87
N LYS A 151 32.70 -13.26 26.70
CA LYS A 151 32.93 -13.98 25.43
C LYS A 151 34.21 -14.82 25.44
N LYS A 152 35.26 -14.37 26.13
CA LYS A 152 36.52 -15.11 26.24
C LYS A 152 36.34 -16.34 27.14
N ARG A 153 35.63 -16.21 28.26
CA ARG A 153 35.30 -17.35 29.16
C ARG A 153 34.47 -18.41 28.45
N ASP A 154 33.40 -18.04 27.74
CA ASP A 154 32.59 -18.98 26.94
C ASP A 154 33.43 -19.72 25.88
N ARG A 155 34.39 -19.05 25.24
CA ARG A 155 35.28 -19.66 24.24
C ARG A 155 36.26 -20.66 24.85
N VAL A 156 36.75 -20.39 26.05
CA VAL A 156 37.63 -21.30 26.80
C VAL A 156 36.84 -22.53 27.27
N GLU A 157 35.62 -22.34 27.76
CA GLU A 157 34.77 -23.43 28.22
C GLU A 157 34.33 -24.35 27.07
N ARG A 158 33.96 -23.78 25.90
CA ARG A 158 33.68 -24.57 24.69
C ARG A 158 34.88 -25.36 24.18
N ARG A 159 36.10 -24.85 24.38
CA ARG A 159 37.34 -25.58 24.03
C ARG A 159 37.62 -26.73 24.99
N ARG A 160 37.30 -26.58 26.28
CA ARG A 160 37.42 -27.65 27.28
C ARG A 160 36.39 -28.76 27.10
N LYS A 161 35.19 -28.44 26.60
CA LYS A 161 34.13 -29.42 26.31
C LYS A 161 34.25 -30.09 24.93
N LYS A 162 35.30 -29.78 24.14
CA LYS A 162 35.55 -30.48 22.88
C LYS A 162 36.32 -31.77 23.20
N PRO A 163 35.76 -32.96 22.97
CA PRO A 163 36.48 -34.21 23.22
C PRO A 163 37.71 -34.28 22.30
N GLU A 164 38.88 -34.49 22.89
CA GLU A 164 40.04 -35.04 22.19
C GLU A 164 39.73 -36.50 21.86
N GLY A 165 39.53 -36.82 20.58
CA GLY A 165 39.30 -38.19 20.16
C GLY A 165 38.50 -38.32 18.88
N SER A 166 39.17 -38.16 17.74
CA SER A 166 38.93 -38.93 16.51
C SER A 166 39.96 -38.49 15.47
N ALA A 167 41.20 -38.87 15.72
CA ALA A 167 42.09 -39.20 14.61
C ALA A 167 41.66 -40.59 14.13
N GLU A 168 41.21 -40.71 12.89
CA GLU A 168 41.27 -41.97 12.16
C GLU A 168 41.74 -41.73 10.72
N PRO A 169 42.42 -42.71 10.12
CA PRO A 169 43.37 -42.55 9.03
C PRO A 169 42.68 -42.65 7.67
N GLY A 170 43.38 -42.14 6.65
CA GLY A 170 42.90 -42.01 5.28
C GLY A 170 42.34 -43.32 4.67
N GLN A 171 41.31 -43.14 3.85
CA GLN A 171 40.94 -44.08 2.80
C GLN A 171 40.94 -43.40 1.43
N PRO A 172 41.27 -44.15 0.36
CA PRO A 172 41.72 -43.59 -0.90
C PRO A 172 40.57 -43.21 -1.82
N ARG A 173 40.80 -42.17 -2.63
CA ARG A 173 39.90 -41.71 -3.69
C ARG A 173 39.71 -42.80 -4.75
N ARG A 174 38.51 -43.39 -4.82
CA ARG A 174 38.06 -44.10 -6.04
C ARG A 174 37.62 -43.06 -7.06
N ARG A 175 38.38 -42.98 -8.16
CA ARG A 175 37.93 -42.39 -9.43
C ARG A 175 37.00 -43.39 -10.12
N THR A 176 35.82 -42.95 -10.50
CA THR A 176 35.03 -43.58 -11.56
C THR A 176 35.04 -42.65 -12.77
N ARG A 177 35.29 -43.28 -13.93
CA ARG A 177 35.35 -42.68 -15.27
C ARG A 177 34.01 -42.08 -15.68
#